data_AF-A0A0F9P883-F1
#
_entry.id   AF-A0A0F9P883-F1
#
_cell.length_a   1.000
_cell.length_b   1.000
_cell.length_c   1.000
_cell.angle_alpha   90.00
_cell.angle_beta   90.00
_cell.angle_gamma   90.00
#
_symmetry.space_group_name_H-M   'P 1'
#
loop_
_entity.id
_entity.type
_entity.pdbx_description
1 polymer ?
#
loop_
_entity_poly.entity_id
_entity_poly.type
_entity_poly.pdbx_seq_one_letter_code
_entity_poly.pdbx_strand_id
1 'polypeptide(L)'
;MVSKIKHIGTVRIGSEDYKLVETDDQQAWQEQYLHEPPWSEGLPPMLSEPSETWHLGGFKSRSGIPGTSEYGVNTDARFPFRLLPGPEVKTVTLTGATGPITSIFEALGYIWAVGGRHVFRIDPATDAIVDSKDFGATVKGVEGLRWESDSGLVTTDEADQSLWEVTVIGTPDTWTQAAAGVKPYRQAAGIDRLFGIQSDGLLRNVVSGLNPLATISWADRIQCGDTSTKPNSLVAFEKTVLAGKPEGLFAVSPEGKGIPLIKRMIRDDDNCLGMAVHEPYVIVPHSRGVYRFLPGLVESVGLEKELLNESPIKGRFNAFVTDNQWLNGLISVGAINNILVARDRASGEPGFGPLIWDTWVSFIGTKSQAMYLSALSATPRIWFAKNNDIAYIVLTDSAGAPDVDDAAYRFVTAGSIRRFTNKYTFGDWGSKDFPKIVLVGKNLTAARFWDILFSIDGGAFSNLDIDGNGMRIDSDGRKTFFLPLTAVGREVQYRFDYTGDVNTQAGELNFFEPFAVPQSRKIPVNVIQLHLSRDTKYDVGQEARSAAEQLSDLTVLNKAPAPLKASGPWGEDKDMWVRSLRLISVLQEPDLEAEYLVEVSLQEREVS
;
A
#
# COMPACT_ATOMS: atom_id res chain seq x y z
N MET A 1 -27.94 62.57 -4.71
CA MET A 1 -27.03 62.70 -3.56
C MET A 1 -25.69 62.21 -4.06
N VAL A 2 -24.66 63.06 -4.03
CA VAL A 2 -23.30 62.69 -4.44
C VAL A 2 -22.70 61.87 -3.29
N SER A 3 -22.19 60.67 -3.59
CA SER A 3 -21.46 59.81 -2.63
C SER A 3 -20.34 60.61 -1.99
N LYS A 4 -20.16 60.54 -0.66
CA LYS A 4 -19.16 61.36 0.01
C LYS A 4 -17.76 60.81 -0.32
N ILE A 5 -17.01 61.52 -1.16
CA ILE A 5 -15.64 61.14 -1.53
C ILE A 5 -14.72 61.43 -0.33
N LYS A 6 -13.95 60.42 0.09
CA LYS A 6 -12.95 60.53 1.15
C LYS A 6 -11.57 60.24 0.59
N HIS A 7 -10.67 61.21 0.70
CA HIS A 7 -9.28 61.06 0.27
C HIS A 7 -8.49 60.18 1.26
N ILE A 8 -7.82 59.14 0.76
CA ILE A 8 -7.07 58.18 1.59
C ILE A 8 -5.56 58.25 1.34
N GLY A 9 -5.13 58.64 0.14
CA GLY A 9 -3.71 58.73 -0.18
C GLY A 9 -3.44 59.08 -1.63
N THR A 10 -2.21 58.85 -2.08
CA THR A 10 -1.77 59.14 -3.45
C THR A 10 -1.19 57.86 -4.06
N VAL A 11 -1.46 57.62 -5.33
CA VAL A 11 -0.88 56.52 -6.13
C VAL A 11 -0.15 57.13 -7.32
N ARG A 12 1.06 56.63 -7.61
CA ARG A 12 1.82 57.00 -8.80
C ARG A 12 1.55 56.00 -9.91
N ILE A 13 1.20 56.48 -11.10
CA ILE A 13 0.99 55.66 -12.30
C ILE A 13 1.74 56.31 -13.46
N GLY A 14 2.81 55.67 -13.93
CA GLY A 14 3.73 56.25 -14.89
C GLY A 14 4.58 57.35 -14.22
N SER A 15 4.65 58.52 -14.84
CA SER A 15 5.33 59.69 -14.27
C SER A 15 4.46 60.52 -13.33
N GLU A 16 3.19 60.16 -13.15
CA GLU A 16 2.17 61.06 -12.59
C GLU A 16 1.54 60.52 -11.31
N ASP A 17 1.21 61.43 -10.40
CA ASP A 17 0.57 61.15 -9.12
C ASP A 17 -0.94 61.44 -9.18
N TYR A 18 -1.75 60.50 -8.66
CA TYR A 18 -3.21 60.54 -8.66
C TYR A 18 -3.77 60.37 -7.24
N LYS A 19 -4.92 61.01 -6.96
CA LYS A 19 -5.60 60.93 -5.66
C LYS A 19 -6.37 59.63 -5.52
N LEU A 20 -6.00 58.82 -4.53
CA LEU A 20 -6.69 57.60 -4.14
C LEU A 20 -7.85 57.94 -3.19
N VAL A 21 -9.05 57.50 -3.53
CA VAL A 21 -10.28 57.87 -2.79
C VAL A 21 -11.13 56.68 -2.44
N GLU A 22 -11.84 56.76 -1.33
CA GLU A 22 -12.88 55.82 -0.90
C GLU A 22 -14.25 56.49 -1.03
N THR A 23 -15.25 55.71 -1.39
CA THR A 23 -16.66 56.13 -1.44
C THR A 23 -17.47 55.31 -0.44
N ASP A 24 -18.70 55.73 -0.13
CA ASP A 24 -19.56 55.01 0.82
C ASP A 24 -19.85 53.56 0.37
N ASP A 25 -19.76 53.27 -0.94
CA ASP A 25 -20.09 51.99 -1.55
C ASP A 25 -18.87 51.12 -1.92
N GLN A 26 -17.65 51.68 -1.97
CA GLN A 26 -16.44 50.97 -2.41
C GLN A 26 -15.17 51.47 -1.71
N GLN A 27 -14.31 50.51 -1.34
CA GLN A 27 -12.98 50.78 -0.78
C GLN A 27 -12.05 51.41 -1.82
N ALA A 28 -11.08 52.19 -1.34
CA ALA A 28 -10.11 52.90 -2.17
C ALA A 28 -9.26 52.00 -3.08
N TRP A 29 -8.91 50.81 -2.58
CA TRP A 29 -8.21 49.80 -3.37
C TRP A 29 -8.61 48.40 -2.91
N GLN A 30 -8.52 47.44 -3.82
CA GLN A 30 -8.70 46.03 -3.54
C GLN A 30 -7.76 45.20 -4.42
N GLU A 31 -7.17 44.17 -3.85
CA GLU A 31 -6.44 43.15 -4.60
C GLU A 31 -7.43 42.06 -5.02
N GLN A 32 -7.64 41.91 -6.32
CA GLN A 32 -8.41 40.82 -6.91
C GLN A 32 -7.45 39.83 -7.58
N TYR A 33 -7.86 38.57 -7.68
CA TYR A 33 -7.09 37.56 -8.40
C TYR A 33 -7.83 37.17 -9.67
N LEU A 34 -7.24 37.47 -10.82
CA LEU A 34 -7.73 36.95 -12.09
C LEU A 34 -7.07 35.60 -12.36
N HIS A 35 -7.85 34.63 -12.85
CA HIS A 35 -7.27 33.44 -13.44
C HIS A 35 -6.50 33.86 -14.69
N GLU A 36 -5.22 33.49 -14.78
CA GLU A 36 -4.51 33.60 -16.07
C GLU A 36 -5.32 32.78 -17.09
N PRO A 37 -5.80 33.42 -18.19
CA PRO A 37 -6.53 32.72 -19.21
C PRO A 37 -5.68 31.57 -19.72
N PRO A 38 -6.22 30.36 -19.82
CA PRO A 38 -5.43 29.18 -20.10
C PRO A 38 -4.78 29.20 -21.50
N TRP A 39 -5.02 30.19 -22.35
CA TRP A 39 -4.52 30.25 -23.73
C TRP A 39 -3.30 31.16 -23.95
N SER A 40 -2.78 31.89 -22.96
CA SER A 40 -1.51 32.63 -23.16
C SER A 40 -0.33 31.68 -23.43
N GLU A 41 -0.44 30.42 -22.97
CA GLU A 41 0.49 29.30 -23.28
C GLU A 41 -0.23 28.03 -23.82
N GLY A 42 -1.54 28.10 -24.09
CA GLY A 42 -2.38 26.96 -24.52
C GLY A 42 -3.02 26.21 -23.35
N LEU A 43 -4.25 25.69 -23.54
CA LEU A 43 -5.01 24.99 -22.49
C LEU A 43 -4.09 24.02 -21.76
N PRO A 44 -3.92 24.13 -20.42
CA PRO A 44 -3.17 23.13 -19.68
C PRO A 44 -3.76 21.77 -20.04
N PRO A 45 -2.96 20.87 -20.64
CA PRO A 45 -3.48 19.59 -21.05
C PRO A 45 -4.06 18.92 -19.81
N MET A 46 -5.30 18.43 -19.91
CA MET A 46 -5.86 17.60 -18.86
C MET A 46 -4.90 16.43 -18.66
N LEU A 47 -4.28 16.38 -17.49
CA LEU A 47 -3.34 15.35 -17.14
C LEU A 47 -4.13 14.11 -16.76
N SER A 48 -3.83 13.00 -17.42
CA SER A 48 -4.29 11.68 -17.04
C SER A 48 -3.06 10.87 -16.68
N GLU A 49 -3.09 10.20 -15.54
CA GLU A 49 -2.11 9.15 -15.27
C GLU A 49 -2.46 7.93 -16.11
N PRO A 50 -1.49 7.07 -16.43
CA PRO A 50 -1.75 5.87 -17.21
C PRO A 50 -2.85 5.04 -16.57
N SER A 51 -3.78 4.53 -17.38
CA SER A 51 -4.93 3.75 -16.93
C SER A 51 -4.53 2.67 -15.92
N GLU A 52 -5.14 2.68 -14.75
CA GLU A 52 -5.02 1.59 -13.79
C GLU A 52 -5.90 0.46 -14.28
N THR A 53 -5.25 -0.43 -15.01
CA THR A 53 -5.83 -1.67 -15.50
C THR A 53 -5.47 -2.83 -14.60
N TRP A 54 -4.90 -2.61 -13.41
CA TRP A 54 -4.53 -3.67 -12.45
C TRP A 54 -3.65 -4.80 -13.01
N HIS A 55 -3.16 -4.67 -14.25
CA HIS A 55 -2.60 -5.78 -15.03
C HIS A 55 -1.24 -6.25 -14.54
N LEU A 56 -0.52 -5.38 -13.82
CA LEU A 56 0.73 -5.73 -13.19
C LEU A 56 0.52 -6.30 -11.78
N GLY A 57 -0.61 -6.00 -11.13
CA GLY A 57 -0.87 -6.37 -9.73
C GLY A 57 0.18 -5.84 -8.76
N GLY A 58 -0.09 -5.89 -7.46
CA GLY A 58 0.93 -5.65 -6.43
C GLY A 58 1.10 -4.24 -5.87
N PHE A 59 1.74 -4.21 -4.70
CA PHE A 59 2.42 -3.08 -4.08
C PHE A 59 3.47 -2.55 -5.04
N LYS A 60 3.30 -1.31 -5.45
CA LYS A 60 4.37 -0.57 -6.09
C LYS A 60 4.08 0.91 -5.96
N SER A 61 4.82 1.52 -5.06
CA SER A 61 4.52 2.81 -4.46
C SER A 61 4.94 4.01 -5.30
N ARG A 62 4.77 3.94 -6.63
CA ARG A 62 5.16 5.03 -7.54
C ARG A 62 4.08 5.31 -8.57
N SER A 63 3.71 6.59 -8.69
CA SER A 63 2.91 7.10 -9.80
C SER A 63 3.59 6.90 -11.17
N GLY A 64 2.81 6.92 -12.24
CA GLY A 64 3.30 6.76 -13.60
C GLY A 64 3.51 5.32 -14.06
N ILE A 65 3.10 4.32 -13.26
CA ILE A 65 3.22 2.92 -13.63
C ILE A 65 1.82 2.29 -13.63
N PRO A 66 1.23 2.07 -14.82
CA PRO A 66 -0.05 1.40 -14.96
C PRO A 66 -0.16 0.09 -14.17
N GLY A 67 -1.32 -0.15 -13.56
CA GLY A 67 -1.66 -1.43 -12.93
C GLY A 67 -0.98 -1.65 -11.58
N THR A 68 -0.60 -0.57 -10.89
CA THR A 68 0.05 -0.62 -9.57
C THR A 68 -0.86 -0.05 -8.49
N SER A 69 -0.54 -0.35 -7.24
CA SER A 69 -1.32 0.15 -6.10
C SER A 69 -0.45 0.28 -4.87
N GLU A 70 -0.96 1.00 -3.88
CA GLU A 70 -0.21 1.19 -2.65
C GLU A 70 -0.40 0.03 -1.70
N TYR A 71 -1.64 -0.42 -1.42
CA TYR A 71 -1.93 -1.61 -0.61
C TYR A 71 -3.41 -1.96 -0.62
N GLY A 72 -3.75 -3.13 -0.09
CA GLY A 72 -5.12 -3.59 0.09
C GLY A 72 -5.37 -4.27 1.44
N VAL A 73 -6.65 -4.38 1.78
CA VAL A 73 -7.16 -5.10 2.94
C VAL A 73 -8.23 -6.03 2.40
N ASN A 74 -7.94 -7.33 2.41
CA ASN A 74 -8.80 -8.38 1.87
C ASN A 74 -9.21 -8.12 0.42
N THR A 75 -8.26 -7.82 -0.46
CA THR A 75 -8.47 -7.58 -1.89
C THR A 75 -7.54 -8.45 -2.71
N ASP A 76 -7.94 -8.83 -3.91
CA ASP A 76 -7.11 -9.63 -4.81
C ASP A 76 -6.91 -8.88 -6.14
N ALA A 77 -5.65 -8.57 -6.46
CA ALA A 77 -5.24 -7.96 -7.71
C ALA A 77 -4.23 -8.83 -8.48
N ARG A 78 -4.20 -10.15 -8.19
CA ARG A 78 -3.39 -11.12 -8.95
C ARG A 78 -3.90 -11.31 -10.38
N PHE A 79 -5.18 -11.00 -10.61
CA PHE A 79 -5.86 -11.18 -11.88
C PHE A 79 -5.67 -9.93 -12.74
N PRO A 80 -5.00 -10.04 -13.91
CA PRO A 80 -4.81 -8.88 -14.76
C PRO A 80 -6.16 -8.26 -15.16
N PHE A 81 -6.27 -6.94 -15.19
CA PHE A 81 -7.51 -6.23 -15.56
C PHE A 81 -8.64 -6.36 -14.56
N ARG A 82 -8.39 -6.84 -13.33
CA ARG A 82 -9.43 -7.04 -12.32
C ARG A 82 -8.93 -6.70 -10.93
N LEU A 83 -9.62 -5.79 -10.25
CA LEU A 83 -9.57 -5.66 -8.80
C LEU A 83 -10.78 -6.37 -8.21
N LEU A 84 -10.51 -7.36 -7.36
CA LEU A 84 -11.51 -8.22 -6.74
C LEU A 84 -11.48 -8.08 -5.21
N PRO A 85 -12.57 -8.44 -4.51
CA PRO A 85 -12.48 -8.84 -3.12
C PRO A 85 -11.49 -10.00 -2.95
N GLY A 86 -10.86 -10.07 -1.78
CA GLY A 86 -9.96 -11.13 -1.41
C GLY A 86 -10.69 -12.45 -1.17
N PRO A 87 -9.94 -13.54 -0.95
CA PRO A 87 -10.53 -14.85 -0.73
C PRO A 87 -11.27 -14.92 0.61
N GLU A 88 -12.28 -15.78 0.66
CA GLU A 88 -12.92 -16.19 1.91
C GLU A 88 -11.92 -16.96 2.77
N VAL A 89 -11.90 -16.63 4.06
CA VAL A 89 -11.07 -17.30 5.05
C VAL A 89 -11.97 -18.09 5.98
N LYS A 90 -11.86 -19.42 5.92
CA LYS A 90 -12.59 -20.32 6.82
C LYS A 90 -11.74 -20.64 8.03
N THR A 91 -12.31 -20.46 9.22
CA THR A 91 -11.62 -20.77 10.49
C THR A 91 -12.17 -22.08 11.03
N VAL A 92 -11.27 -22.96 11.46
CA VAL A 92 -11.55 -24.27 12.05
C VAL A 92 -11.10 -24.22 13.51
N THR A 93 -12.06 -24.27 14.43
CA THR A 93 -11.80 -24.07 15.86
C THR A 93 -11.23 -25.30 16.52
N LEU A 94 -9.98 -25.23 16.99
CA LEU A 94 -9.27 -26.36 17.60
C LEU A 94 -9.65 -26.48 19.08
N THR A 95 -10.70 -27.25 19.35
CA THR A 95 -11.20 -27.45 20.71
C THR A 95 -10.12 -28.09 21.59
N GLY A 96 -9.71 -27.40 22.65
CA GLY A 96 -8.63 -27.84 23.56
C GLY A 96 -7.28 -27.16 23.31
N ALA A 97 -7.12 -26.36 22.26
CA ALA A 97 -5.87 -25.66 21.97
C ALA A 97 -5.50 -24.66 23.08
N THR A 98 -4.34 -24.89 23.71
CA THR A 98 -3.83 -24.09 24.83
C THR A 98 -2.78 -23.06 24.42
N GLY A 99 -2.38 -23.04 23.15
CA GLY A 99 -1.36 -22.12 22.64
C GLY A 99 -1.40 -21.98 21.12
N PRO A 100 -0.61 -21.05 20.58
CA PRO A 100 -0.59 -20.78 19.15
C PRO A 100 -0.02 -21.97 18.38
N ILE A 101 -0.53 -22.17 17.17
CA ILE A 101 -0.05 -23.21 16.24
C ILE A 101 1.35 -22.85 15.76
N THR A 102 2.30 -23.77 15.88
CA THR A 102 3.72 -23.59 15.49
C THR A 102 4.07 -24.29 14.19
N SER A 103 3.30 -25.31 13.79
CA SER A 103 3.54 -26.10 12.57
C SER A 103 2.25 -26.73 12.07
N ILE A 104 2.15 -26.85 10.75
CA ILE A 104 1.05 -27.53 10.04
C ILE A 104 1.70 -28.44 9.01
N PHE A 105 1.22 -29.68 8.88
CA PHE A 105 1.75 -30.66 7.93
C PHE A 105 0.70 -31.70 7.52
N GLU A 106 1.01 -32.47 6.48
CA GLU A 106 0.20 -33.61 6.03
C GLU A 106 0.82 -34.93 6.44
N ALA A 107 0.02 -35.88 6.90
CA ALA A 107 0.42 -37.27 7.06
C ALA A 107 -0.82 -38.16 7.16
N LEU A 108 -0.71 -39.42 6.74
CA LEU A 108 -1.78 -40.43 6.81
C LEU A 108 -3.09 -39.98 6.13
N GLY A 109 -3.03 -39.07 5.14
CA GLY A 109 -4.19 -38.48 4.48
C GLY A 109 -4.95 -37.39 5.27
N TYR A 110 -4.37 -36.87 6.36
CA TYR A 110 -4.97 -35.82 7.19
C TYR A 110 -4.08 -34.58 7.29
N ILE A 111 -4.71 -33.45 7.66
CA ILE A 111 -3.99 -32.25 8.08
C ILE A 111 -3.72 -32.34 9.57
N TRP A 112 -2.49 -32.03 9.96
CA TRP A 112 -2.04 -32.04 11.35
C TRP A 112 -1.59 -30.65 11.74
N ALA A 113 -2.03 -30.20 12.93
CA ALA A 113 -1.64 -28.91 13.49
C ALA A 113 -1.01 -29.10 14.87
N VAL A 114 0.20 -28.58 15.05
CA VAL A 114 0.96 -28.64 16.31
C VAL A 114 0.81 -27.29 17.00
N GLY A 115 0.33 -27.26 18.24
CA GLY A 115 0.15 -26.01 18.98
C GLY A 115 0.13 -26.19 20.49
N GLY A 116 0.91 -25.37 21.19
CA GLY A 116 1.08 -25.51 22.64
C GLY A 116 1.58 -26.92 22.98
N ARG A 117 0.86 -27.64 23.83
CA ARG A 117 1.16 -29.04 24.20
C ARG A 117 0.39 -30.08 23.39
N HIS A 118 -0.42 -29.64 22.44
CA HIS A 118 -1.38 -30.50 21.73
C HIS A 118 -1.00 -30.69 20.25
N VAL A 119 -1.43 -31.82 19.70
CA VAL A 119 -1.46 -32.08 18.25
C VAL A 119 -2.90 -32.40 17.85
N PHE A 120 -3.40 -31.67 16.85
CA PHE A 120 -4.74 -31.84 16.31
C PHE A 120 -4.68 -32.50 14.95
N ARG A 121 -5.58 -33.46 14.71
CA ARG A 121 -5.84 -34.05 13.41
C ARG A 121 -7.11 -33.44 12.84
N ILE A 122 -7.07 -33.04 11.57
CA ILE A 122 -8.19 -32.43 10.85
C ILE A 122 -8.44 -33.25 9.59
N ASP A 123 -9.69 -33.69 9.41
CA ASP A 123 -10.16 -34.31 8.17
C ASP A 123 -10.35 -33.23 7.09
N PRO A 124 -9.56 -33.23 6.00
CA PRO A 124 -9.67 -32.22 4.96
C PRO A 124 -11.00 -32.25 4.20
N ALA A 125 -11.74 -33.36 4.22
CA ALA A 125 -13.02 -33.48 3.53
C ALA A 125 -14.19 -32.85 4.31
N THR A 126 -14.14 -32.92 5.65
CA THR A 126 -15.26 -32.52 6.53
C THR A 126 -14.91 -31.39 7.50
N ASP A 127 -13.64 -31.00 7.56
CA ASP A 127 -13.05 -30.11 8.57
C ASP A 127 -13.27 -30.62 10.02
N ALA A 128 -13.56 -31.92 10.20
CA ALA A 128 -13.74 -32.53 11.51
C ALA A 128 -12.40 -32.65 12.26
N ILE A 129 -12.42 -32.36 13.56
CA ILE A 129 -11.21 -32.20 14.38
C ILE A 129 -11.16 -33.27 15.46
N VAL A 130 -9.96 -33.80 15.70
CA VAL A 130 -9.64 -34.67 16.82
C VAL A 130 -8.41 -34.13 17.55
N ASP A 131 -8.50 -33.90 18.85
CA ASP A 131 -7.33 -33.71 19.72
C ASP A 131 -6.62 -35.06 19.84
N SER A 132 -5.53 -35.22 19.08
CA SER A 132 -4.87 -36.50 18.85
C SER A 132 -3.86 -36.82 19.95
N LYS A 133 -3.15 -35.79 20.44
CA LYS A 133 -2.07 -35.96 21.41
C LYS A 133 -1.94 -34.76 22.33
N ASP A 134 -1.89 -35.02 23.64
CA ASP A 134 -1.39 -34.10 24.66
C ASP A 134 -0.02 -34.62 25.13
N PHE A 135 1.02 -33.79 25.04
CA PHE A 135 2.37 -34.12 25.51
C PHE A 135 2.55 -33.94 27.02
N GLY A 136 1.56 -33.36 27.71
CA GLY A 136 1.59 -33.07 29.14
C GLY A 136 1.77 -31.57 29.45
N ALA A 137 1.55 -31.19 30.70
CA ALA A 137 1.43 -29.78 31.10
C ALA A 137 2.67 -28.90 30.84
N THR A 138 3.86 -29.51 30.75
CA THR A 138 5.14 -28.79 30.63
C THR A 138 5.81 -28.94 29.28
N VAL A 139 5.28 -29.80 28.41
CA VAL A 139 5.92 -30.14 27.13
C VAL A 139 5.16 -29.47 26.00
N LYS A 140 5.88 -28.74 25.14
CA LYS A 140 5.30 -28.07 23.98
C LYS A 140 5.73 -28.76 22.70
N GLY A 141 4.79 -28.95 21.79
CA GLY A 141 5.08 -29.29 20.40
C GLY A 141 5.79 -28.13 19.70
N VAL A 142 6.76 -28.45 18.85
CA VAL A 142 7.62 -27.48 18.19
C VAL A 142 7.38 -27.52 16.68
N GLU A 143 7.54 -28.68 16.06
CA GLU A 143 7.46 -28.84 14.61
C GLU A 143 6.89 -30.21 14.23
N GLY A 144 6.20 -30.29 13.10
CA GLY A 144 5.72 -31.54 12.52
C GLY A 144 6.09 -31.67 11.05
N LEU A 145 6.30 -32.90 10.58
CA LEU A 145 6.46 -33.21 9.15
C LEU A 145 6.01 -34.63 8.82
N ARG A 146 5.80 -34.86 7.53
CA ARG A 146 5.59 -36.19 6.95
C ARG A 146 6.90 -36.93 6.77
N TRP A 147 6.98 -38.19 7.18
CA TRP A 147 8.13 -39.05 6.92
C TRP A 147 7.74 -40.35 6.20
N GLU A 148 8.57 -40.73 5.23
CA GLU A 148 8.51 -41.98 4.45
C GLU A 148 7.11 -42.54 4.18
N SER A 149 6.74 -43.62 4.89
CA SER A 149 5.52 -44.44 4.70
C SER A 149 4.25 -43.71 5.12
N ASP A 150 4.22 -42.40 4.89
CA ASP A 150 3.18 -41.45 5.24
C ASP A 150 2.97 -41.30 6.76
N SER A 151 4.00 -41.61 7.58
CA SER A 151 3.92 -41.39 9.03
C SER A 151 4.10 -39.91 9.38
N GLY A 152 3.52 -39.50 10.50
CA GLY A 152 3.65 -38.14 11.02
C GLY A 152 4.70 -38.08 12.12
N LEU A 153 5.72 -37.25 11.96
CA LEU A 153 6.71 -36.99 13.00
C LEU A 153 6.46 -35.63 13.65
N VAL A 154 6.48 -35.55 14.98
CA VAL A 154 6.34 -34.30 15.74
C VAL A 154 7.46 -34.19 16.77
N THR A 155 8.14 -33.04 16.81
CA THR A 155 9.13 -32.72 17.83
C THR A 155 8.53 -31.92 18.98
N THR A 156 9.12 -32.05 20.16
CA THR A 156 8.79 -31.29 21.37
C THR A 156 9.97 -30.45 21.86
N ASP A 157 9.74 -29.60 22.86
CA ASP A 157 10.78 -28.80 23.51
C ASP A 157 11.53 -29.53 24.63
N GLU A 158 11.34 -30.84 24.76
CA GLU A 158 12.07 -31.68 25.70
C GLU A 158 13.56 -31.77 25.36
N ALA A 159 14.40 -31.86 26.40
CA ALA A 159 15.85 -31.96 26.23
C ALA A 159 16.32 -33.35 25.74
N ASP A 160 15.49 -34.38 25.93
CA ASP A 160 15.70 -35.73 25.44
C ASP A 160 14.35 -36.38 25.07
N GLN A 161 14.39 -37.44 24.26
CA GLN A 161 13.18 -38.15 23.77
C GLN A 161 12.15 -37.20 23.15
N SER A 162 12.63 -36.18 22.45
CA SER A 162 11.80 -35.07 21.95
C SER A 162 11.04 -35.39 20.67
N LEU A 163 11.17 -36.59 20.12
CA LEU A 163 10.53 -36.99 18.87
C LEU A 163 9.40 -37.99 19.12
N TRP A 164 8.26 -37.75 18.49
CA TRP A 164 7.07 -38.58 18.52
C TRP A 164 6.64 -38.94 17.11
N GLU A 165 6.17 -40.16 16.92
CA GLU A 165 5.64 -40.64 15.63
C GLU A 165 4.20 -41.12 15.79
N VAL A 166 3.35 -40.72 14.83
CA VAL A 166 2.03 -41.31 14.60
C VAL A 166 2.07 -42.17 13.34
N THR A 167 1.66 -43.43 13.49
CA THR A 167 1.64 -44.41 12.38
C THR A 167 0.25 -44.95 12.08
N VAL A 168 -0.70 -44.82 13.02
CA VAL A 168 -2.05 -45.38 12.89
C VAL A 168 -3.10 -44.40 13.41
N ILE A 169 -4.09 -44.16 12.54
CA ILE A 169 -5.31 -43.38 12.82
C ILE A 169 -6.32 -44.24 13.58
N GLY A 170 -6.82 -43.75 14.71
CA GLY A 170 -7.75 -44.46 15.58
C GLY A 170 -8.57 -43.54 16.49
N THR A 171 -9.19 -44.13 17.51
CA THR A 171 -9.91 -43.44 18.59
C THR A 171 -9.52 -44.06 19.94
N PRO A 172 -8.33 -43.74 20.51
CA PRO A 172 -7.39 -42.68 20.11
C PRO A 172 -6.38 -43.10 19.02
N ASP A 173 -5.67 -42.11 18.48
CA ASP A 173 -4.53 -42.33 17.58
C ASP A 173 -3.34 -42.99 18.31
N THR A 174 -2.54 -43.76 17.56
CA THR A 174 -1.39 -44.47 18.12
C THR A 174 -0.11 -43.65 17.97
N TRP A 175 0.44 -43.20 19.09
CA TRP A 175 1.67 -42.41 19.16
C TRP A 175 2.80 -43.19 19.84
N THR A 176 3.99 -43.16 19.24
CA THR A 176 5.21 -43.76 19.79
C THR A 176 6.25 -42.67 20.06
N GLN A 177 6.82 -42.66 21.26
CA GLN A 177 7.93 -41.76 21.61
C GLN A 177 9.27 -42.38 21.21
N ALA A 178 10.24 -41.54 20.85
CA ALA A 178 11.59 -41.97 20.54
C ALA A 178 12.36 -42.49 21.77
N ALA A 179 13.40 -43.27 21.51
CA ALA A 179 14.32 -43.76 22.52
C ALA A 179 15.18 -42.64 23.11
N ALA A 180 15.72 -42.86 24.32
CA ALA A 180 16.66 -41.95 24.96
C ALA A 180 17.88 -41.65 24.08
N GLY A 181 18.25 -40.38 23.97
CA GLY A 181 19.29 -39.85 23.08
C GLY A 181 18.78 -39.33 21.73
N VAL A 182 17.49 -39.51 21.41
CA VAL A 182 16.85 -38.88 20.24
C VAL A 182 16.24 -37.55 20.68
N LYS A 183 16.90 -36.46 20.29
CA LYS A 183 16.54 -35.11 20.74
C LYS A 183 16.49 -34.02 19.64
N PRO A 184 15.93 -34.29 18.45
CA PRO A 184 15.74 -33.23 17.46
C PRO A 184 14.71 -32.21 17.97
N TYR A 185 15.08 -30.93 17.93
CA TYR A 185 14.19 -29.82 18.24
C TYR A 185 13.43 -29.35 16.99
N ARG A 186 14.14 -29.26 15.86
CA ARG A 186 13.59 -29.00 14.52
C ARG A 186 14.00 -30.10 13.56
N GLN A 187 13.20 -30.31 12.52
CA GLN A 187 13.35 -31.42 11.58
C GLN A 187 13.01 -30.99 10.16
N ALA A 188 13.67 -31.61 9.18
CA ALA A 188 13.43 -31.35 7.76
C ALA A 188 13.62 -32.64 6.96
N ALA A 189 12.65 -32.97 6.11
CA ALA A 189 12.75 -34.08 5.18
C ALA A 189 13.46 -33.60 3.91
N GLY A 190 14.58 -34.25 3.56
CA GLY A 190 15.31 -34.02 2.32
C GLY A 190 15.34 -35.26 1.43
N ILE A 191 16.13 -35.20 0.36
CA ILE A 191 16.33 -36.35 -0.54
C ILE A 191 17.06 -37.46 0.24
N ASP A 192 16.42 -38.61 0.37
CA ASP A 192 16.92 -39.84 1.01
C ASP A 192 17.34 -39.70 2.49
N ARG A 193 17.03 -38.58 3.16
CA ARG A 193 17.45 -38.31 4.54
C ARG A 193 16.45 -37.45 5.31
N LEU A 194 16.27 -37.76 6.58
CA LEU A 194 15.68 -36.88 7.57
C LEU A 194 16.80 -36.12 8.27
N PHE A 195 16.70 -34.80 8.33
CA PHE A 195 17.60 -33.97 9.12
C PHE A 195 16.93 -33.57 10.42
N GLY A 196 17.70 -33.52 11.49
CA GLY A 196 17.26 -33.04 12.78
C GLY A 196 18.33 -32.19 13.43
N ILE A 197 17.94 -31.05 13.97
CA ILE A 197 18.82 -30.15 14.71
C ILE A 197 18.35 -30.04 16.15
N GLN A 198 19.28 -30.20 17.08
CA GLN A 198 19.02 -30.14 18.51
C GLN A 198 18.86 -28.68 18.98
N SER A 199 18.37 -28.49 20.21
CA SER A 199 18.20 -27.15 20.79
C SER A 199 19.50 -26.38 20.97
N ASP A 200 20.64 -27.08 21.01
CA ASP A 200 22.00 -26.51 21.08
C ASP A 200 22.64 -26.31 19.69
N GLY A 201 21.90 -26.54 18.60
CA GLY A 201 22.39 -26.37 17.23
C GLY A 201 23.18 -27.56 16.68
N LEU A 202 23.24 -28.71 17.37
CA LEU A 202 23.86 -29.92 16.82
C LEU A 202 22.97 -30.58 15.76
N LEU A 203 23.40 -30.51 14.51
CA LEU A 203 22.75 -31.13 13.35
C LEU A 203 23.18 -32.60 13.20
N ARG A 204 22.19 -33.45 12.98
CA ARG A 204 22.31 -34.90 12.72
C ARG A 204 21.33 -35.30 11.63
N ASN A 205 21.48 -36.51 11.10
CA ASN A 205 20.56 -37.04 10.10
C ASN A 205 20.26 -38.52 10.30
N VAL A 206 19.18 -38.97 9.66
CA VAL A 206 18.77 -40.36 9.54
C VAL A 206 18.64 -40.66 8.06
N VAL A 207 19.26 -41.73 7.58
CA VAL A 207 19.15 -42.19 6.19
C VAL A 207 17.79 -42.87 6.00
N SER A 208 17.20 -42.67 4.82
CA SER A 208 15.94 -43.30 4.43
C SER A 208 15.96 -44.83 4.65
N GLY A 209 14.86 -45.38 5.15
CA GLY A 209 14.68 -46.78 5.53
C GLY A 209 15.15 -47.11 6.95
N LEU A 210 15.79 -46.19 7.68
CA LEU A 210 16.12 -46.35 9.09
C LEU A 210 15.06 -45.73 9.99
N ASN A 211 14.87 -46.32 11.18
CA ASN A 211 13.89 -45.83 12.14
C ASN A 211 14.39 -44.55 12.85
N PRO A 212 13.73 -43.38 12.68
CA PRO A 212 14.13 -42.15 13.33
C PRO A 212 13.91 -42.14 14.85
N LEU A 213 13.09 -43.06 15.39
CA LEU A 213 12.89 -43.22 16.83
C LEU A 213 14.05 -43.94 17.54
N ALA A 214 14.97 -44.55 16.78
CA ALA A 214 16.12 -45.27 17.34
C ALA A 214 17.38 -44.40 17.33
N THR A 215 18.04 -44.27 18.48
CA THR A 215 19.25 -43.44 18.66
C THR A 215 20.40 -43.80 17.73
N ILE A 216 20.53 -45.09 17.38
CA ILE A 216 21.59 -45.59 16.50
C ILE A 216 21.42 -45.15 15.04
N SER A 217 20.20 -44.80 14.63
CA SER A 217 19.90 -44.35 13.26
C SER A 217 20.41 -42.93 12.99
N TRP A 218 20.64 -42.14 14.05
CA TRP A 218 21.09 -40.77 13.96
C TRP A 218 22.61 -40.72 13.74
N ALA A 219 23.03 -40.42 12.52
CA ALA A 219 24.41 -40.23 12.13
C ALA A 219 24.77 -38.73 12.06
N ASP A 220 26.04 -38.48 11.77
CA ASP A 220 26.66 -37.15 11.66
C ASP A 220 26.57 -36.30 12.93
N ARG A 221 27.51 -35.37 13.08
CA ARG A 221 27.57 -34.42 14.20
C ARG A 221 28.18 -33.12 13.75
N ILE A 222 27.33 -32.17 13.37
CA ILE A 222 27.76 -30.89 12.82
C ILE A 222 27.18 -29.77 13.68
N GLN A 223 28.06 -28.99 14.31
CA GLN A 223 27.63 -27.85 15.13
C GLN A 223 27.29 -26.66 14.22
N CYS A 224 26.05 -26.16 14.32
CA CYS A 224 25.58 -24.98 13.61
C CYS A 224 25.41 -23.81 14.60
N GLY A 225 26.30 -22.81 14.51
CA GLY A 225 26.24 -21.60 15.32
C GLY A 225 26.46 -21.82 16.82
N ASP A 226 25.97 -20.88 17.63
CA ASP A 226 26.16 -20.81 19.08
C ASP A 226 25.33 -21.88 19.84
N THR A 227 25.90 -22.56 20.83
CA THR A 227 25.17 -23.59 21.59
C THR A 227 24.11 -23.06 22.55
N SER A 228 24.10 -21.76 22.82
CA SER A 228 23.17 -21.10 23.74
C SER A 228 21.83 -20.70 23.09
N THR A 229 21.74 -20.74 21.76
CA THR A 229 20.58 -20.30 20.97
C THR A 229 19.86 -21.46 20.31
N LYS A 230 18.54 -21.49 20.44
CA LYS A 230 17.70 -22.52 19.80
C LYS A 230 17.55 -22.23 18.30
N PRO A 231 17.46 -23.27 17.46
CA PRO A 231 17.19 -23.09 16.03
C PRO A 231 15.71 -22.72 15.79
N ASN A 232 15.51 -21.75 14.91
CA ASN A 232 14.19 -21.23 14.56
C ASN A 232 13.53 -22.00 13.42
N SER A 233 14.33 -22.52 12.49
CA SER A 233 13.84 -23.31 11.36
C SER A 233 14.95 -24.21 10.81
N LEU A 234 14.55 -25.31 10.19
CA LEU A 234 15.41 -26.23 9.46
C LEU A 234 14.75 -26.50 8.11
N VAL A 235 15.49 -26.37 7.02
CA VAL A 235 14.97 -26.63 5.67
C VAL A 235 15.98 -27.48 4.91
N ALA A 236 15.52 -28.59 4.34
CA ALA A 236 16.29 -29.35 3.38
C ALA A 236 16.26 -28.63 2.03
N PHE A 237 17.42 -28.48 1.41
CA PHE A 237 17.56 -27.78 0.14
C PHE A 237 18.55 -28.54 -0.75
N GLU A 238 18.08 -29.05 -1.88
CA GLU A 238 18.81 -29.98 -2.74
C GLU A 238 19.38 -31.18 -1.94
N LYS A 239 20.71 -31.33 -1.88
CA LYS A 239 21.42 -32.37 -1.13
C LYS A 239 22.00 -31.86 0.19
N THR A 240 21.65 -30.66 0.60
CA THR A 240 22.11 -30.03 1.84
C THR A 240 20.95 -29.64 2.73
N VAL A 241 21.27 -29.09 3.89
CA VAL A 241 20.30 -28.58 4.86
C VAL A 241 20.75 -27.22 5.34
N LEU A 242 19.79 -26.32 5.47
CA LEU A 242 19.98 -24.97 5.98
C LEU A 242 19.39 -24.89 7.38
N ALA A 243 20.21 -24.51 8.34
CA ALA A 243 19.83 -24.30 9.73
C ALA A 243 19.69 -22.80 10.01
N GLY A 244 18.46 -22.36 10.28
CA GLY A 244 18.15 -20.99 10.64
C GLY A 244 18.20 -20.80 12.16
N LYS A 245 19.00 -19.83 12.61
CA LYS A 245 19.18 -19.50 14.04
C LYS A 245 19.14 -17.99 14.28
N PRO A 246 18.96 -17.53 15.54
CA PRO A 246 18.94 -16.11 15.86
C PRO A 246 20.14 -15.33 15.32
N GLU A 247 21.33 -15.94 15.34
CA GLU A 247 22.56 -15.34 14.87
C GLU A 247 22.80 -15.44 13.34
N GLY A 248 21.99 -16.20 12.60
CA GLY A 248 22.07 -16.26 11.14
C GLY A 248 21.69 -17.61 10.52
N LEU A 249 21.91 -17.68 9.20
CA LEU A 249 21.71 -18.89 8.40
C LEU A 249 23.00 -19.70 8.31
N PHE A 250 22.93 -21.00 8.57
CA PHE A 250 24.05 -21.93 8.52
C PHE A 250 23.81 -23.06 7.53
N ALA A 251 24.89 -23.58 6.95
CA ALA A 251 24.87 -24.84 6.21
C ALA A 251 26.12 -25.67 6.50
N VAL A 252 26.10 -26.90 6.01
CA VAL A 252 27.23 -27.82 6.09
C VAL A 252 28.28 -27.46 5.03
N SER A 253 29.50 -27.16 5.47
CA SER A 253 30.65 -26.96 4.58
C SER A 253 31.19 -28.31 4.06
N PRO A 254 31.97 -28.32 2.96
CA PRO A 254 32.65 -29.54 2.48
C PRO A 254 33.53 -30.21 3.55
N GLU A 255 34.02 -29.44 4.52
CA GLU A 255 34.83 -29.93 5.66
C GLU A 255 33.97 -30.48 6.82
N GLY A 256 32.65 -30.56 6.66
CA GLY A 256 31.74 -31.06 7.68
C GLY A 256 31.53 -30.11 8.86
N LYS A 257 31.70 -28.79 8.65
CA LYS A 257 31.48 -27.76 9.68
C LYS A 257 30.25 -26.92 9.37
N GLY A 258 29.53 -26.49 10.40
CA GLY A 258 28.48 -25.49 10.24
C GLY A 258 29.10 -24.11 10.00
N ILE A 259 28.89 -23.55 8.81
CA ILE A 259 29.41 -22.22 8.45
C ILE A 259 28.27 -21.22 8.27
N PRO A 260 28.45 -19.96 8.70
CA PRO A 260 27.46 -18.91 8.44
C PRO A 260 27.46 -18.53 6.96
N LEU A 261 26.29 -18.59 6.33
CA LEU A 261 26.10 -18.30 4.91
C LEU A 261 25.84 -16.81 4.65
N ILE A 262 25.12 -16.14 5.54
CA ILE A 262 24.74 -14.72 5.38
C ILE A 262 25.35 -13.91 6.53
N LYS A 263 26.51 -13.28 6.29
CA LYS A 263 27.24 -12.52 7.32
C LYS A 263 26.64 -11.17 7.68
N ARG A 264 25.71 -10.64 6.86
CA ARG A 264 25.08 -9.33 7.08
C ARG A 264 23.83 -9.38 7.99
N MET A 265 23.41 -10.57 8.42
CA MET A 265 22.28 -10.71 9.34
C MET A 265 22.67 -10.19 10.72
N ILE A 266 21.87 -9.29 11.27
CA ILE A 266 22.00 -8.87 12.68
C ILE A 266 21.23 -9.85 13.53
N ARG A 267 21.84 -10.28 14.64
CA ARG A 267 21.23 -11.20 15.61
C ARG A 267 19.86 -10.69 16.06
N ASP A 268 18.87 -11.57 15.99
CA ASP A 268 17.50 -11.35 16.44
C ASP A 268 16.85 -12.71 16.71
N ASP A 269 16.08 -12.84 17.78
CA ASP A 269 15.54 -14.12 18.24
C ASP A 269 14.58 -14.77 17.26
N ASP A 270 13.97 -14.04 16.31
CA ASP A 270 13.09 -14.62 15.28
C ASP A 270 13.72 -14.67 13.88
N ASN A 271 15.04 -14.46 13.75
CA ASN A 271 15.69 -14.63 12.46
C ASN A 271 15.48 -16.05 11.91
N CYS A 272 15.26 -16.15 10.60
CA CYS A 272 15.00 -17.41 9.91
C CYS A 272 13.73 -18.14 10.38
N LEU A 273 12.80 -17.51 11.12
CA LEU A 273 11.54 -18.16 11.47
C LEU A 273 10.66 -18.34 10.23
N GLY A 274 10.26 -19.58 9.93
CA GLY A 274 9.39 -19.88 8.79
C GLY A 274 10.08 -19.84 7.43
N MET A 275 11.37 -20.20 7.37
CA MET A 275 12.05 -20.44 6.09
C MET A 275 11.28 -21.45 5.26
N ALA A 276 11.24 -21.24 3.94
CA ALA A 276 10.62 -22.17 3.01
C ALA A 276 11.39 -22.23 1.69
N VAL A 277 11.29 -23.35 0.99
CA VAL A 277 11.80 -23.51 -0.36
C VAL A 277 10.82 -22.88 -1.35
N HIS A 278 11.34 -22.02 -2.22
CA HIS A 278 10.67 -21.49 -3.39
C HIS A 278 11.64 -21.65 -4.57
N GLU A 279 11.59 -22.83 -5.19
CA GLU A 279 12.63 -23.29 -6.09
C GLU A 279 12.95 -22.28 -7.21
N PRO A 280 14.23 -22.02 -7.51
CA PRO A 280 15.44 -22.67 -6.99
C PRO A 280 16.00 -22.00 -5.72
N TYR A 281 15.23 -21.21 -4.99
CA TYR A 281 15.70 -20.43 -3.84
C TYR A 281 15.17 -20.97 -2.51
N VAL A 282 15.83 -20.60 -1.42
CA VAL A 282 15.24 -20.62 -0.07
C VAL A 282 14.92 -19.20 0.33
N ILE A 283 13.68 -18.98 0.77
CA ILE A 283 13.23 -17.71 1.32
C ILE A 283 13.56 -17.68 2.80
N VAL A 284 14.36 -16.70 3.20
CA VAL A 284 14.95 -16.57 4.53
C VAL A 284 14.48 -15.25 5.15
N PRO A 285 13.40 -15.27 5.95
CA PRO A 285 12.99 -14.10 6.71
C PRO A 285 14.04 -13.69 7.74
N HIS A 286 14.18 -12.38 7.95
CA HIS A 286 15.07 -11.83 8.95
C HIS A 286 14.47 -10.57 9.59
N SER A 287 15.08 -10.10 10.68
CA SER A 287 14.61 -8.95 11.46
C SER A 287 14.46 -7.63 10.69
N ARG A 288 15.00 -7.54 9.48
CA ARG A 288 15.02 -6.32 8.64
C ARG A 288 14.57 -6.57 7.20
N GLY A 289 13.85 -7.65 6.94
CA GLY A 289 13.40 -7.96 5.58
C GLY A 289 13.39 -9.45 5.27
N VAL A 290 13.57 -9.78 3.99
CA VAL A 290 13.59 -11.16 3.51
C VAL A 290 14.72 -11.34 2.53
N TYR A 291 15.51 -12.41 2.67
CA TYR A 291 16.48 -12.81 1.66
C TYR A 291 15.95 -13.97 0.83
N ARG A 292 16.27 -13.98 -0.47
CA ARG A 292 16.35 -15.22 -1.23
C ARG A 292 17.79 -15.71 -1.21
N PHE A 293 17.97 -16.99 -0.91
CA PHE A 293 19.25 -17.67 -0.83
C PHE A 293 19.35 -18.74 -1.92
N LEU A 294 20.47 -18.74 -2.63
CA LEU A 294 20.96 -19.83 -3.46
C LEU A 294 22.48 -19.91 -3.21
N PRO A 295 23.13 -21.08 -3.26
CA PRO A 295 24.59 -21.15 -3.18
C PRO A 295 25.26 -20.17 -4.15
N GLY A 296 26.01 -19.21 -3.60
CA GLY A 296 26.68 -18.14 -4.36
C GLY A 296 25.87 -16.84 -4.57
N LEU A 297 24.58 -16.81 -4.23
CA LEU A 297 23.70 -15.64 -4.38
C LEU A 297 22.87 -15.39 -3.12
N VAL A 298 22.98 -14.18 -2.58
CA VAL A 298 22.12 -13.72 -1.47
C VAL A 298 21.59 -12.32 -1.80
N GLU A 299 20.30 -12.23 -2.05
CA GLU A 299 19.66 -10.98 -2.44
C GLU A 299 18.44 -10.70 -1.55
N SER A 300 18.25 -9.45 -1.13
CA SER A 300 17.01 -9.09 -0.42
C SER A 300 15.85 -9.00 -1.40
N VAL A 301 14.70 -9.50 -0.98
CA VAL A 301 13.51 -9.67 -1.82
C VAL A 301 12.23 -9.23 -1.16
N GLY A 302 12.24 -8.87 0.13
CA GLY A 302 11.02 -8.49 0.84
C GLY A 302 10.61 -7.04 0.56
N LEU A 303 9.60 -6.59 1.31
CA LEU A 303 9.06 -5.23 1.22
C LEU A 303 10.11 -4.13 1.48
N GLU A 304 11.22 -4.46 2.15
CA GLU A 304 12.34 -3.53 2.38
C GLU A 304 13.02 -3.07 1.08
N LYS A 305 12.83 -3.79 -0.01
CA LYS A 305 13.32 -3.37 -1.33
C LYS A 305 12.44 -2.28 -1.93
N GLU A 306 11.17 -2.21 -1.60
CA GLU A 306 10.27 -1.17 -2.08
C GLU A 306 10.53 0.13 -1.31
N LEU A 307 11.64 0.81 -1.65
CA LEU A 307 12.18 1.98 -0.92
C LEU A 307 11.23 3.17 -0.86
N LEU A 308 10.26 3.23 -1.78
CA LEU A 308 9.25 4.28 -1.84
C LEU A 308 7.95 3.86 -1.14
N ASN A 309 7.94 2.74 -0.41
CA ASN A 309 6.72 2.20 0.18
C ASN A 309 6.19 3.11 1.30
N GLU A 310 5.18 3.91 0.96
CA GLU A 310 4.46 4.76 1.91
C GLU A 310 3.43 3.97 2.74
N SER A 311 3.13 2.72 2.35
CA SER A 311 2.13 1.89 3.00
C SER A 311 2.41 1.67 4.49
N PRO A 312 1.34 1.51 5.31
CA PRO A 312 1.49 1.04 6.68
C PRO A 312 1.94 -0.43 6.79
N ILE A 313 1.96 -1.20 5.69
CA ILE A 313 2.35 -2.62 5.70
C ILE A 313 3.88 -2.76 5.77
N LYS A 314 4.40 -2.67 7.00
CA LYS A 314 5.83 -2.75 7.33
C LYS A 314 5.98 -3.67 8.53
N GLY A 315 6.45 -4.88 8.29
CA GLY A 315 6.43 -5.94 9.29
C GLY A 315 7.46 -7.03 9.07
N ARG A 316 7.38 -8.06 9.91
CA ARG A 316 8.26 -9.24 9.85
C ARG A 316 7.48 -10.41 9.27
N PHE A 317 8.08 -11.12 8.33
CA PHE A 317 7.52 -12.36 7.81
C PHE A 317 7.77 -13.50 8.80
N ASN A 318 6.74 -14.32 9.06
CA ASN A 318 6.78 -15.41 10.02
C ASN A 318 6.69 -16.79 9.39
N ALA A 319 6.15 -16.88 8.17
CA ALA A 319 6.00 -18.13 7.43
C ALA A 319 5.85 -17.86 5.93
N PHE A 320 6.26 -18.84 5.13
CA PHE A 320 6.10 -18.82 3.68
C PHE A 320 5.55 -20.14 3.18
N VAL A 321 4.84 -20.09 2.07
CA VAL A 321 4.43 -21.27 1.31
C VAL A 321 4.38 -20.94 -0.18
N THR A 322 4.77 -21.89 -1.02
CA THR A 322 4.76 -21.74 -2.47
C THR A 322 3.56 -22.46 -3.07
N ASP A 323 2.80 -21.77 -3.91
CA ASP A 323 1.80 -22.33 -4.80
C ASP A 323 2.23 -22.09 -6.25
N ASN A 324 3.01 -23.05 -6.78
CA ASN A 324 3.60 -22.97 -8.12
C ASN A 324 4.34 -21.64 -8.36
N GLN A 325 3.77 -20.74 -9.16
CA GLN A 325 4.34 -19.42 -9.49
C GLN A 325 4.22 -18.38 -8.36
N TRP A 326 3.35 -18.62 -7.37
CA TRP A 326 3.04 -17.66 -6.33
C TRP A 326 3.73 -18.01 -5.02
N LEU A 327 4.49 -17.07 -4.48
CA LEU A 327 5.01 -17.13 -3.12
C LEU A 327 4.03 -16.43 -2.18
N ASN A 328 3.48 -17.16 -1.21
CA ASN A 328 2.63 -16.58 -0.19
C ASN A 328 3.44 -16.40 1.10
N GLY A 329 3.39 -15.20 1.67
CA GLY A 329 4.14 -14.84 2.87
C GLY A 329 3.23 -14.26 3.94
N LEU A 330 3.27 -14.84 5.13
CA LEU A 330 2.58 -14.33 6.30
C LEU A 330 3.44 -13.29 7.00
N ILE A 331 2.93 -12.06 7.13
CA ILE A 331 3.62 -10.94 7.76
C ILE A 331 2.85 -10.42 8.98
N SER A 332 3.57 -10.17 10.08
CA SER A 332 3.08 -9.47 11.26
C SER A 332 3.44 -7.99 11.21
N VAL A 333 2.43 -7.13 11.28
CA VAL A 333 2.51 -5.65 11.30
C VAL A 333 1.81 -5.14 12.57
N GLY A 334 2.56 -5.02 13.67
CA GLY A 334 1.99 -4.69 14.97
C GLY A 334 0.97 -5.74 15.43
N ALA A 335 -0.28 -5.34 15.61
CA ALA A 335 -1.39 -6.24 15.96
C ALA A 335 -2.13 -6.84 14.75
N ILE A 336 -1.72 -6.51 13.53
CA ILE A 336 -2.33 -6.96 12.28
C ILE A 336 -1.44 -8.05 11.68
N ASN A 337 -2.04 -9.14 11.23
CA ASN A 337 -1.36 -10.12 10.39
C ASN A 337 -1.93 -10.06 8.98
N ASN A 338 -1.06 -10.10 7.98
CA ASN A 338 -1.46 -10.13 6.58
C ASN A 338 -0.85 -11.35 5.90
N ILE A 339 -1.58 -11.93 4.95
CA ILE A 339 -0.98 -12.83 3.97
C ILE A 339 -0.74 -11.98 2.74
N LEU A 340 0.52 -11.92 2.34
CA LEU A 340 0.94 -11.32 1.09
C LEU A 340 1.16 -12.42 0.07
N VAL A 341 1.01 -12.04 -1.19
CA VAL A 341 1.33 -12.87 -2.34
C VAL A 341 2.41 -12.18 -3.16
N ALA A 342 3.33 -12.95 -3.72
CA ALA A 342 4.40 -12.46 -4.54
C ALA A 342 4.61 -13.32 -5.78
N ARG A 343 5.11 -12.67 -6.83
CA ARG A 343 5.59 -13.32 -8.07
C ARG A 343 6.93 -12.73 -8.46
N ASP A 344 7.66 -13.47 -9.28
CA ASP A 344 8.83 -12.93 -9.96
C ASP A 344 8.46 -11.75 -10.83
N ARG A 345 9.32 -10.73 -10.78
CA ARG A 345 9.22 -9.55 -11.63
C ARG A 345 9.59 -9.90 -13.06
N ALA A 346 8.71 -9.63 -14.01
CA ALA A 346 8.98 -9.84 -15.42
C ALA A 346 9.98 -8.80 -15.98
N SER A 347 10.66 -9.14 -17.07
CA SER A 347 11.63 -8.23 -17.70
C SER A 347 10.95 -6.93 -18.14
N GLY A 348 11.51 -5.79 -17.73
CA GLY A 348 10.96 -4.47 -18.02
C GLY A 348 9.87 -3.99 -17.04
N GLU A 349 9.39 -4.85 -16.13
CA GLU A 349 8.53 -4.38 -15.05
C GLU A 349 9.35 -3.52 -14.08
N PRO A 350 8.89 -2.30 -13.76
CA PRO A 350 9.62 -1.47 -12.82
C PRO A 350 9.57 -2.08 -11.41
N GLY A 351 10.60 -1.87 -10.59
CA GLY A 351 10.66 -2.36 -9.22
C GLY A 351 12.08 -2.29 -8.70
N PHE A 352 12.25 -2.35 -7.38
CA PHE A 352 13.57 -2.33 -6.75
C PHE A 352 14.02 -3.73 -6.33
N GLY A 353 13.07 -4.63 -6.05
CA GLY A 353 13.32 -6.03 -5.75
C GLY A 353 13.10 -6.96 -6.96
N PRO A 354 13.55 -8.22 -6.85
CA PRO A 354 13.26 -9.26 -7.84
C PRO A 354 11.84 -9.84 -7.72
N LEU A 355 11.17 -9.66 -6.57
CA LEU A 355 9.78 -10.05 -6.33
C LEU A 355 8.89 -8.82 -6.26
N ILE A 356 7.68 -8.92 -6.80
CA ILE A 356 6.60 -7.96 -6.59
C ILE A 356 5.65 -8.56 -5.55
N TRP A 357 5.39 -7.83 -4.47
CA TRP A 357 4.49 -8.27 -3.40
C TRP A 357 3.11 -7.62 -3.54
N ASP A 358 2.06 -8.26 -3.04
CA ASP A 358 0.73 -7.68 -2.84
C ASP A 358 0.14 -8.15 -1.52
N THR A 359 -0.69 -7.32 -0.89
CA THR A 359 -1.54 -7.73 0.23
C THR A 359 -2.74 -8.45 -0.32
N TRP A 360 -2.92 -9.68 0.14
CA TRP A 360 -4.03 -10.52 -0.30
C TRP A 360 -5.10 -10.60 0.79
N VAL A 361 -4.69 -10.87 2.02
CA VAL A 361 -5.60 -11.08 3.16
C VAL A 361 -5.09 -10.36 4.39
N SER A 362 -6.01 -9.82 5.21
CA SER A 362 -5.70 -9.06 6.41
C SER A 362 -6.56 -9.47 7.61
N PHE A 363 -5.93 -9.63 8.77
CA PHE A 363 -6.54 -10.07 10.01
C PHE A 363 -6.08 -9.21 11.18
N ILE A 364 -7.01 -8.79 12.04
CA ILE A 364 -6.73 -7.94 13.21
C ILE A 364 -6.71 -8.81 14.47
N GLY A 365 -5.71 -8.57 15.34
CA GLY A 365 -5.66 -9.17 16.67
C GLY A 365 -5.33 -10.67 16.69
N THR A 366 -4.87 -11.21 15.56
CA THR A 366 -4.50 -12.62 15.42
C THR A 366 -2.98 -12.77 15.46
N LYS A 367 -2.44 -13.72 16.23
CA LYS A 367 -1.07 -14.21 16.10
C LYS A 367 -1.03 -15.37 15.12
N SER A 368 -0.09 -15.36 14.18
CA SER A 368 0.08 -16.44 13.22
C SER A 368 1.56 -16.60 12.89
N GLN A 369 2.02 -17.84 12.78
CA GLN A 369 3.43 -18.19 12.57
C GLN A 369 3.64 -19.49 11.77
N ALA A 370 2.57 -20.06 11.20
CA ALA A 370 2.65 -21.28 10.42
C ALA A 370 1.74 -21.17 9.21
N MET A 371 2.22 -21.66 8.08
CA MET A 371 1.49 -21.81 6.82
C MET A 371 1.85 -23.15 6.19
N TYR A 372 0.91 -23.74 5.48
CA TYR A 372 1.10 -24.98 4.76
C TYR A 372 0.15 -25.06 3.56
N LEU A 373 0.64 -25.52 2.40
CA LEU A 373 -0.17 -25.72 1.21
C LEU A 373 -0.53 -27.19 1.14
N SER A 374 -1.83 -27.47 1.12
CA SER A 374 -2.37 -28.81 1.06
C SER A 374 -3.04 -29.08 -0.27
N ALA A 375 -2.82 -30.29 -0.79
CA ALA A 375 -3.52 -30.83 -1.96
C ALA A 375 -4.34 -32.10 -1.63
N LEU A 376 -4.61 -32.37 -0.34
CA LEU A 376 -5.42 -33.53 0.07
C LEU A 376 -6.92 -33.38 -0.26
N SER A 377 -7.39 -32.15 -0.39
CA SER A 377 -8.75 -31.85 -0.86
C SER A 377 -8.82 -31.86 -2.38
N ALA A 378 -10.04 -31.99 -2.94
CA ALA A 378 -10.26 -31.89 -4.38
C ALA A 378 -9.72 -30.56 -4.96
N THR A 379 -9.85 -29.47 -4.21
CA THR A 379 -9.26 -28.17 -4.51
C THR A 379 -8.18 -27.85 -3.48
N PRO A 380 -6.98 -27.38 -3.89
CA PRO A 380 -5.90 -27.07 -2.96
C PRO A 380 -6.29 -26.01 -1.94
N ARG A 381 -5.70 -26.08 -0.74
CA ARG A 381 -5.98 -25.15 0.37
C ARG A 381 -4.68 -24.66 0.98
N ILE A 382 -4.58 -23.35 1.21
CA ILE A 382 -3.54 -22.78 2.06
C ILE A 382 -4.07 -22.77 3.48
N TRP A 383 -3.51 -23.64 4.32
CA TRP A 383 -3.74 -23.66 5.75
C TRP A 383 -2.76 -22.74 6.46
N PHE A 384 -3.23 -22.06 7.50
CA PHE A 384 -2.39 -21.18 8.31
C PHE A 384 -2.90 -21.07 9.74
N ALA A 385 -1.99 -20.78 10.66
CA ALA A 385 -2.33 -20.57 12.05
C ALA A 385 -3.21 -19.32 12.21
N LYS A 386 -4.17 -19.33 13.13
CA LYS A 386 -4.95 -18.15 13.48
C LYS A 386 -5.22 -18.15 14.98
N ASN A 387 -4.36 -17.48 15.74
CA ASN A 387 -4.27 -17.61 17.19
C ASN A 387 -4.03 -19.08 17.58
N ASN A 388 -4.93 -19.64 18.40
CA ASN A 388 -4.92 -21.03 18.82
C ASN A 388 -5.69 -21.93 17.85
N ASP A 389 -6.35 -21.35 16.85
CA ASP A 389 -7.08 -22.07 15.81
C ASP A 389 -6.24 -22.20 14.55
N ILE A 390 -6.80 -22.91 13.57
CA ILE A 390 -6.28 -22.96 12.20
C ILE A 390 -7.33 -22.34 11.26
N ALA A 391 -6.87 -21.77 10.16
CA ALA A 391 -7.74 -21.28 9.11
C ALA A 391 -7.20 -21.73 7.75
N TYR A 392 -8.06 -21.68 6.73
CA TYR A 392 -7.64 -21.94 5.37
C TYR A 392 -8.30 -21.02 4.36
N ILE A 393 -7.62 -20.89 3.23
CA ILE A 393 -8.11 -20.29 1.99
C ILE A 393 -8.16 -21.40 0.95
N VAL A 394 -9.31 -21.54 0.27
CA VAL A 394 -9.45 -22.42 -0.88
C VAL A 394 -8.82 -21.74 -2.10
N LEU A 395 -7.91 -22.42 -2.76
CA LEU A 395 -7.28 -21.96 -4.00
C LEU A 395 -8.12 -22.37 -5.21
N THR A 396 -7.63 -22.09 -6.40
CA THR A 396 -8.25 -22.51 -7.66
C THR A 396 -7.64 -23.84 -8.10
N ASP A 397 -8.43 -24.71 -8.72
CA ASP A 397 -7.92 -26.01 -9.21
C ASP A 397 -7.26 -25.93 -10.60
N SER A 398 -7.21 -24.72 -11.18
CA SER A 398 -6.76 -24.41 -12.53
C SER A 398 -5.23 -24.41 -12.70
N ALA A 399 -4.56 -25.50 -12.30
CA ALA A 399 -3.12 -25.72 -12.47
C ALA A 399 -2.21 -24.57 -11.93
N GLY A 400 -2.63 -23.91 -10.84
CA GLY A 400 -1.92 -22.78 -10.23
C GLY A 400 -2.12 -21.44 -10.96
N ALA A 401 -2.95 -21.40 -12.01
CA ALA A 401 -3.51 -20.16 -12.51
C ALA A 401 -4.72 -19.78 -11.65
N PRO A 402 -4.76 -18.55 -11.11
CA PRO A 402 -5.97 -18.05 -10.48
C PRO A 402 -7.13 -18.06 -11.49
N ASP A 403 -8.24 -18.74 -11.18
CA ASP A 403 -9.51 -18.71 -11.90
C ASP A 403 -10.61 -18.09 -11.03
N VAL A 404 -11.10 -16.92 -11.43
CA VAL A 404 -12.15 -16.17 -10.71
C VAL A 404 -13.50 -16.88 -10.82
N ASP A 405 -13.71 -17.57 -11.94
CA ASP A 405 -15.00 -18.15 -12.31
C ASP A 405 -15.14 -19.59 -11.76
N ASP A 406 -14.08 -20.13 -11.15
CA ASP A 406 -14.07 -21.42 -10.47
C ASP A 406 -15.07 -21.43 -9.32
N ALA A 407 -16.01 -22.38 -9.39
CA ALA A 407 -17.02 -22.58 -8.38
C ALA A 407 -16.46 -23.10 -7.04
N ALA A 408 -15.17 -23.36 -6.86
CA ALA A 408 -14.54 -23.61 -5.57
C ALA A 408 -13.96 -22.34 -4.94
N TYR A 409 -13.53 -21.37 -5.74
CA TYR A 409 -12.99 -20.11 -5.25
C TYR A 409 -14.10 -19.26 -4.63
N ARG A 410 -13.83 -18.70 -3.45
CA ARG A 410 -14.81 -17.95 -2.68
C ARG A 410 -14.23 -16.62 -2.26
N PHE A 411 -15.09 -15.62 -2.25
CA PHE A 411 -14.73 -14.24 -1.93
C PHE A 411 -15.22 -13.88 -0.53
N VAL A 412 -14.43 -13.06 0.15
CA VAL A 412 -14.84 -12.44 1.41
C VAL A 412 -16.01 -11.48 1.17
N THR A 413 -17.06 -11.61 1.97
CA THR A 413 -18.28 -10.78 1.90
C THR A 413 -18.44 -9.85 3.10
N ALA A 414 -17.64 -10.06 4.15
CA ALA A 414 -17.75 -9.34 5.42
C ALA A 414 -16.40 -8.82 5.90
N GLY A 415 -16.44 -7.78 6.74
CA GLY A 415 -15.26 -7.10 7.25
C GLY A 415 -14.80 -5.95 6.35
N SER A 416 -13.61 -5.42 6.62
CA SER A 416 -13.04 -4.36 5.79
C SER A 416 -12.49 -4.96 4.49
N ILE A 417 -13.08 -4.58 3.37
CA ILE A 417 -12.62 -4.93 2.03
C ILE A 417 -12.30 -3.63 1.32
N ARG A 418 -11.01 -3.32 1.16
CA ARG A 418 -10.62 -2.04 0.57
C ARG A 418 -9.25 -2.03 -0.09
N ARG A 419 -9.10 -1.22 -1.12
CA ARG A 419 -7.85 -1.02 -1.87
C ARG A 419 -7.48 0.45 -1.90
N PHE A 420 -6.19 0.75 -1.77
CA PHE A 420 -5.63 2.08 -1.87
C PHE A 420 -4.78 2.18 -3.14
N THR A 421 -5.04 3.21 -3.95
CA THR A 421 -4.13 3.56 -5.04
C THR A 421 -2.84 4.13 -4.49
N ASN A 422 -1.84 4.25 -5.36
CA ASN A 422 -0.73 5.17 -5.11
C ASN A 422 -1.25 6.61 -5.00
N LYS A 423 -0.43 7.48 -4.43
CA LYS A 423 -0.66 8.92 -4.47
C LYS A 423 -0.28 9.45 -5.85
N TYR A 424 -1.22 10.13 -6.50
CA TYR A 424 -1.04 10.71 -7.82
C TYR A 424 -0.61 12.16 -7.70
N THR A 425 0.58 12.47 -8.22
CA THR A 425 1.11 13.83 -8.34
C THR A 425 0.99 14.37 -9.77
N PHE A 426 0.66 13.54 -10.76
CA PHE A 426 0.54 13.93 -12.17
C PHE A 426 1.79 14.62 -12.72
N GLY A 427 2.97 14.11 -12.35
CA GLY A 427 4.25 14.52 -12.92
C GLY A 427 4.90 15.78 -12.35
N ASP A 428 4.21 16.56 -11.49
CA ASP A 428 4.81 17.72 -10.82
C ASP A 428 4.26 17.95 -9.38
N TRP A 429 4.89 18.87 -8.64
CA TRP A 429 4.50 19.24 -7.27
C TRP A 429 3.57 20.47 -7.18
N GLY A 430 3.09 20.97 -8.32
CA GLY A 430 2.17 22.09 -8.39
C GLY A 430 0.76 21.71 -7.94
N SER A 431 0.00 22.71 -7.49
CA SER A 431 -1.42 22.54 -7.17
C SER A 431 -2.23 22.28 -8.44
N LYS A 432 -3.17 21.34 -8.35
CA LYS A 432 -4.02 20.88 -9.44
C LYS A 432 -5.45 20.80 -8.95
N ASP A 433 -6.37 21.02 -9.88
CA ASP A 433 -7.77 20.67 -9.72
C ASP A 433 -7.93 19.21 -10.14
N PHE A 434 -8.65 18.42 -9.36
CA PHE A 434 -8.98 17.04 -9.70
C PHE A 434 -10.43 17.00 -10.16
N PRO A 435 -10.75 17.09 -11.47
CA PRO A 435 -12.12 17.31 -11.92
C PRO A 435 -13.01 16.07 -11.89
N LYS A 436 -12.43 14.89 -12.16
CA LYS A 436 -13.21 13.66 -12.33
C LYS A 436 -12.36 12.40 -12.22
N ILE A 437 -13.08 11.30 -12.07
CA ILE A 437 -12.56 9.94 -12.22
C ILE A 437 -13.46 9.14 -13.14
N VAL A 438 -12.86 8.18 -13.83
CA VAL A 438 -13.56 7.21 -14.68
C VAL A 438 -13.23 5.81 -14.20
N LEU A 439 -14.24 4.96 -14.12
CA LEU A 439 -14.06 3.55 -13.78
C LEU A 439 -15.04 2.65 -14.53
N VAL A 440 -14.72 1.36 -14.61
CA VAL A 440 -15.57 0.33 -15.21
C VAL A 440 -15.77 -0.80 -14.21
N GLY A 441 -17.04 -1.08 -13.92
CA GLY A 441 -17.46 -2.18 -13.07
C GLY A 441 -18.02 -3.34 -13.88
N LYS A 442 -17.93 -4.56 -13.32
CA LYS A 442 -18.61 -5.74 -13.83
C LYS A 442 -19.11 -6.62 -12.68
N ASN A 443 -20.22 -7.31 -12.93
CA ASN A 443 -20.92 -8.13 -11.96
C ASN A 443 -21.34 -7.35 -10.69
N LEU A 444 -21.75 -6.09 -10.87
CA LEU A 444 -22.16 -5.18 -9.79
C LEU A 444 -23.69 -5.08 -9.71
N THR A 445 -24.19 -4.93 -8.49
CA THR A 445 -25.61 -4.77 -8.18
C THR A 445 -25.79 -3.75 -7.04
N ALA A 446 -27.04 -3.40 -6.73
CA ALA A 446 -27.34 -2.54 -5.57
C ALA A 446 -26.85 -3.13 -4.21
N ALA A 447 -26.67 -4.46 -4.12
CA ALA A 447 -26.15 -5.13 -2.93
C ALA A 447 -24.65 -5.47 -3.05
N ARG A 448 -24.08 -5.36 -4.25
CA ARG A 448 -22.68 -5.67 -4.56
C ARG A 448 -22.04 -4.51 -5.32
N PHE A 449 -21.32 -3.67 -4.61
CA PHE A 449 -20.87 -2.39 -5.14
C PHE A 449 -19.50 -2.00 -4.60
N TRP A 450 -18.89 -1.02 -5.25
CA TRP A 450 -17.71 -0.33 -4.76
C TRP A 450 -18.05 1.13 -4.46
N ASP A 451 -17.71 1.58 -3.26
CA ASP A 451 -17.68 2.99 -2.89
C ASP A 451 -16.28 3.55 -3.15
N ILE A 452 -16.21 4.69 -3.82
CA ILE A 452 -14.96 5.35 -4.19
C ILE A 452 -14.79 6.56 -3.30
N LEU A 453 -13.64 6.63 -2.64
CA LEU A 453 -13.25 7.75 -1.82
C LEU A 453 -11.96 8.36 -2.34
N PHE A 454 -11.76 9.64 -2.07
CA PHE A 454 -10.54 10.35 -2.40
C PHE A 454 -10.04 11.14 -1.19
N SER A 455 -8.73 11.32 -1.13
CA SER A 455 -8.02 12.17 -0.16
C SER A 455 -7.09 13.10 -0.93
N ILE A 456 -7.11 14.39 -0.59
CA ILE A 456 -6.24 15.41 -1.15
C ILE A 456 -5.17 15.77 -0.13
N ASP A 457 -3.90 15.78 -0.54
CA ASP A 457 -2.75 16.16 0.30
C ASP A 457 -2.71 15.47 1.67
N GLY A 458 -3.10 14.18 1.71
CA GLY A 458 -3.14 13.38 2.95
C GLY A 458 -4.30 13.72 3.90
N GLY A 459 -5.29 14.48 3.45
CA GLY A 459 -6.50 14.79 4.22
C GLY A 459 -7.42 13.58 4.47
N ALA A 460 -8.56 13.83 5.13
CA ALA A 460 -9.57 12.79 5.34
C ALA A 460 -10.17 12.31 4.01
N PHE A 461 -10.47 11.02 3.92
CA PHE A 461 -11.13 10.46 2.74
C PHE A 461 -12.60 10.90 2.68
N SER A 462 -12.99 11.50 1.55
CA SER A 462 -14.37 11.86 1.22
C SER A 462 -14.92 10.95 0.12
N ASN A 463 -16.21 10.60 0.21
CA ASN A 463 -16.91 9.82 -0.82
C ASN A 463 -17.93 10.65 -1.60
N LEU A 464 -17.94 11.98 -1.45
CA LEU A 464 -18.96 12.84 -2.07
C LEU A 464 -18.48 13.38 -3.42
N ASP A 465 -19.37 13.34 -4.41
CA ASP A 465 -19.19 14.00 -5.70
C ASP A 465 -19.53 15.50 -5.64
N ILE A 466 -19.45 16.19 -6.79
CA ILE A 466 -19.73 17.63 -6.91
C ILE A 466 -21.15 18.02 -6.48
N ASP A 467 -22.11 17.11 -6.58
CA ASP A 467 -23.51 17.31 -6.21
C ASP A 467 -23.80 16.87 -4.76
N GLY A 468 -22.79 16.40 -4.03
CA GLY A 468 -22.92 15.89 -2.66
C GLY A 468 -23.47 14.47 -2.58
N ASN A 469 -23.51 13.73 -3.69
CA ASN A 469 -23.93 12.33 -3.71
C ASN A 469 -22.75 11.40 -3.44
N GLY A 470 -23.02 10.23 -2.86
CA GLY A 470 -22.00 9.20 -2.66
C GLY A 470 -21.51 8.64 -3.99
N MET A 471 -20.18 8.63 -4.20
CA MET A 471 -19.54 8.02 -5.36
C MET A 471 -19.53 6.50 -5.23
N ARG A 472 -20.61 5.87 -5.70
CA ARG A 472 -20.83 4.42 -5.68
C ARG A 472 -20.98 3.87 -7.08
N ILE A 473 -20.28 2.80 -7.43
CA ILE A 473 -20.58 2.00 -8.62
C ILE A 473 -21.24 0.67 -8.22
N ASP A 474 -22.47 0.50 -8.67
CA ASP A 474 -23.42 -0.55 -8.30
C ASP A 474 -24.10 -1.18 -9.53
N SER A 475 -23.53 -0.93 -10.71
CA SER A 475 -24.00 -1.44 -11.99
C SER A 475 -22.82 -1.68 -12.93
N ASP A 476 -23.00 -2.60 -13.87
CA ASP A 476 -22.01 -2.90 -14.90
C ASP A 476 -21.79 -1.72 -15.85
N GLY A 477 -20.57 -1.66 -16.40
CA GLY A 477 -20.19 -0.69 -17.41
C GLY A 477 -19.42 0.51 -16.84
N ARG A 478 -19.27 1.53 -17.70
CA ARG A 478 -18.45 2.71 -17.41
C ARG A 478 -19.25 3.71 -16.58
N LYS A 479 -18.66 4.18 -15.48
CA LYS A 479 -19.18 5.27 -14.65
C LYS A 479 -18.14 6.39 -14.55
N THR A 480 -18.62 7.62 -14.45
CA THR A 480 -17.79 8.81 -14.27
C THR A 480 -18.33 9.59 -13.10
N PHE A 481 -17.45 9.95 -12.16
CA PHE A 481 -17.79 10.84 -11.05
C PHE A 481 -17.05 12.15 -11.22
N PHE A 482 -17.74 13.25 -10.96
CA PHE A 482 -17.15 14.58 -10.93
C PHE A 482 -16.84 14.92 -9.48
N LEU A 483 -15.58 15.25 -9.21
CA LEU A 483 -15.14 15.59 -7.86
C LEU A 483 -15.57 17.04 -7.52
N PRO A 484 -15.77 17.37 -6.23
CA PRO A 484 -16.09 18.73 -5.82
C PRO A 484 -15.06 19.75 -6.30
N LEU A 485 -15.49 20.99 -6.57
CA LEU A 485 -14.58 22.09 -6.96
C LEU A 485 -13.52 22.42 -5.90
N THR A 486 -13.72 21.93 -4.67
CA THR A 486 -12.77 22.05 -3.57
C THR A 486 -11.71 20.93 -3.56
N ALA A 487 -11.79 19.95 -4.46
CA ALA A 487 -10.79 18.89 -4.62
C ALA A 487 -9.55 19.47 -5.33
N VAL A 488 -8.79 20.26 -4.59
CA VAL A 488 -7.63 21.02 -5.06
C VAL A 488 -6.44 20.73 -4.16
N GLY A 489 -5.33 20.31 -4.75
CA GLY A 489 -4.11 20.01 -3.99
C GLY A 489 -2.95 19.60 -4.88
N ARG A 490 -1.85 19.16 -4.27
CA ARG A 490 -0.65 18.69 -4.98
C ARG A 490 -0.74 17.22 -5.33
N GLU A 491 -1.34 16.43 -4.44
CA GLU A 491 -1.53 15.00 -4.60
C GLU A 491 -2.97 14.56 -4.28
N VAL A 492 -3.39 13.49 -4.95
CA VAL A 492 -4.66 12.79 -4.65
C VAL A 492 -4.41 11.31 -4.48
N GLN A 493 -5.07 10.70 -3.50
CA GLN A 493 -5.12 9.25 -3.31
C GLN A 493 -6.56 8.78 -3.34
N TYR A 494 -6.82 7.62 -3.95
CA TYR A 494 -8.13 7.00 -3.98
C TYR A 494 -8.17 5.73 -3.13
N ARG A 495 -9.33 5.50 -2.50
CA ARG A 495 -9.66 4.29 -1.77
C ARG A 495 -10.93 3.69 -2.33
N PHE A 496 -10.90 2.41 -2.62
CA PHE A 496 -12.06 1.65 -3.07
C PHE A 496 -12.53 0.76 -1.91
N ASP A 497 -13.74 0.96 -1.41
CA ASP A 497 -14.35 0.14 -0.38
C ASP A 497 -15.40 -0.77 -1.03
N TYR A 498 -15.26 -2.09 -0.89
CA TYR A 498 -16.19 -3.07 -1.48
C TYR A 498 -17.23 -3.54 -0.48
N THR A 499 -18.46 -3.73 -0.97
CA THR A 499 -19.52 -4.46 -0.28
C THR A 499 -19.97 -5.60 -1.16
N GLY A 500 -20.05 -6.82 -0.61
CA GLY A 500 -20.51 -8.01 -1.31
C GLY A 500 -21.67 -8.70 -0.59
N ASP A 501 -22.52 -9.35 -1.35
CA ASP A 501 -23.72 -10.05 -0.88
C ASP A 501 -23.58 -11.58 -0.91
N VAL A 502 -22.78 -12.13 -1.83
CA VAL A 502 -22.53 -13.56 -1.97
C VAL A 502 -21.03 -13.84 -2.13
N ASN A 503 -20.58 -14.99 -1.65
CA ASN A 503 -19.16 -15.39 -1.71
C ASN A 503 -18.81 -16.17 -2.98
N THR A 504 -19.77 -16.53 -3.82
CA THR A 504 -19.58 -17.26 -5.09
C THR A 504 -19.37 -16.35 -6.29
N GLN A 505 -19.54 -15.05 -6.13
CA GLN A 505 -19.45 -14.08 -7.21
C GLN A 505 -18.82 -12.79 -6.68
N ALA A 506 -17.82 -12.29 -7.39
CA ALA A 506 -17.16 -11.03 -7.08
C ALA A 506 -17.68 -9.90 -7.98
N GLY A 507 -17.95 -8.74 -7.39
CA GLY A 507 -18.09 -7.49 -8.12
C GLY A 507 -16.70 -6.95 -8.40
N GLU A 508 -16.35 -6.75 -9.66
CA GLU A 508 -14.99 -6.41 -10.07
C GLU A 508 -14.88 -4.98 -10.58
N LEU A 509 -13.73 -4.34 -10.31
CA LEU A 509 -13.32 -3.10 -10.95
C LEU A 509 -12.25 -3.42 -12.00
N ASN A 510 -12.57 -3.17 -13.27
CA ASN A 510 -11.72 -3.56 -14.38
C ASN A 510 -10.84 -2.41 -14.90
N PHE A 511 -11.24 -1.18 -14.60
CA PHE A 511 -10.61 0.02 -15.10
C PHE A 511 -10.77 1.14 -14.08
N PHE A 512 -9.71 1.91 -13.87
CA PHE A 512 -9.73 3.15 -13.13
C PHE A 512 -8.79 4.17 -13.78
N GLU A 513 -9.26 5.40 -13.95
CA GLU A 513 -8.49 6.49 -14.55
C GLU A 513 -8.81 7.80 -13.82
N PRO A 514 -7.84 8.37 -13.09
CA PRO A 514 -7.97 9.67 -12.47
C PRO A 514 -7.49 10.79 -13.40
N PHE A 515 -8.10 11.97 -13.28
CA PHE A 515 -7.76 13.15 -14.07
C PHE A 515 -7.35 14.31 -13.16
N ALA A 516 -6.45 15.15 -13.65
CA ALA A 516 -6.05 16.41 -13.02
C ALA A 516 -5.89 17.53 -14.05
N VAL A 517 -6.03 18.77 -13.62
CA VAL A 517 -5.78 19.97 -14.41
C VAL A 517 -4.86 20.87 -13.59
N PRO A 518 -3.66 21.24 -14.08
CA PRO A 518 -2.82 22.22 -13.42
C PRO A 518 -3.59 23.51 -13.16
N GLN A 519 -3.51 24.05 -11.95
CA GLN A 519 -4.16 25.33 -11.69
C GLN A 519 -3.48 26.43 -12.50
N SER A 520 -4.30 27.26 -13.16
CA SER A 520 -3.84 28.52 -13.76
C SER A 520 -3.12 29.35 -12.69
N ARG A 521 -1.97 29.94 -13.02
CA ARG A 521 -1.35 30.94 -12.13
C ARG A 521 -2.36 32.07 -11.91
N LYS A 522 -2.56 32.46 -10.65
CA LYS A 522 -3.41 33.61 -10.32
C LYS A 522 -2.60 34.87 -10.52
N ILE A 523 -3.14 35.83 -11.26
CA ILE A 523 -2.50 37.12 -11.51
C ILE A 523 -3.15 38.14 -10.57
N PRO A 524 -2.36 38.79 -9.68
CA PRO A 524 -2.89 39.85 -8.85
C PRO A 524 -3.26 41.05 -9.73
N VAL A 525 -4.50 41.48 -9.61
CA VAL A 525 -5.06 42.68 -10.25
C VAL A 525 -5.46 43.64 -9.14
N ASN A 526 -4.77 44.77 -9.06
CA ASN A 526 -5.07 45.84 -8.13
C ASN A 526 -6.11 46.76 -8.76
N VAL A 527 -7.32 46.78 -8.20
CA VAL A 527 -8.39 47.70 -8.62
C VAL A 527 -8.40 48.89 -7.67
N ILE A 528 -8.27 50.09 -8.20
CA ILE A 528 -8.20 51.35 -7.42
C ILE A 528 -9.24 52.35 -7.87
N GLN A 529 -9.70 53.18 -6.94
CA GLN A 529 -10.55 54.33 -7.21
C GLN A 529 -9.74 55.63 -7.18
N LEU A 530 -9.76 56.37 -8.28
CA LEU A 530 -9.07 57.65 -8.41
C LEU A 530 -10.07 58.79 -8.57
N HIS A 531 -9.82 59.89 -7.87
CA HIS A 531 -10.53 61.15 -8.06
C HIS A 531 -9.66 62.11 -8.87
N LEU A 532 -10.13 62.42 -10.08
CA LEU A 532 -9.50 63.36 -10.99
C LEU A 532 -10.18 64.71 -10.82
N SER A 533 -9.45 65.70 -10.32
CA SER A 533 -9.93 67.08 -10.20
C SER A 533 -8.85 68.05 -10.67
N ARG A 534 -9.22 69.31 -10.92
CA ARG A 534 -8.23 70.39 -11.08
C ARG A 534 -7.52 70.58 -9.73
N ASP A 535 -6.24 70.98 -9.77
CA ASP A 535 -5.44 71.34 -8.58
C ASP A 535 -5.20 70.21 -7.55
N THR A 536 -5.08 68.96 -8.01
CA THR A 536 -4.85 67.79 -7.14
C THR A 536 -3.44 67.65 -6.55
N LYS A 537 -2.49 68.53 -6.89
CA LYS A 537 -1.06 68.34 -6.55
C LYS A 537 -0.66 68.85 -5.15
N TYR A 538 0.26 68.12 -4.50
CA TYR A 538 0.97 68.54 -3.28
C TYR A 538 2.31 69.24 -3.55
N ASP A 539 2.81 69.24 -4.79
CA ASP A 539 4.11 69.85 -5.17
C ASP A 539 3.94 71.21 -5.87
N VAL A 540 4.67 72.22 -5.37
CA VAL A 540 4.64 73.62 -5.81
C VAL A 540 5.56 73.81 -7.03
N GLY A 541 5.02 74.21 -8.18
CA GLY A 541 5.82 74.70 -9.34
C GLY A 541 5.59 74.04 -10.71
N GLN A 542 4.62 73.15 -10.86
CA GLN A 542 4.20 72.62 -12.17
C GLN A 542 2.81 73.14 -12.57
N GLU A 543 2.54 73.27 -13.87
CA GLU A 543 1.23 73.71 -14.39
C GLU A 543 0.09 72.78 -13.91
N ALA A 544 -1.04 73.39 -13.53
CA ALA A 544 -2.22 72.70 -13.05
C ALA A 544 -2.93 71.99 -14.20
N ARG A 545 -3.10 70.67 -14.09
CA ARG A 545 -3.80 69.84 -15.07
C ARG A 545 -5.28 69.73 -14.73
N SER A 546 -6.12 69.87 -15.74
CA SER A 546 -7.56 69.60 -15.67
C SER A 546 -7.84 68.12 -15.39
N ALA A 547 -9.03 67.82 -14.87
CA ALA A 547 -9.48 66.44 -14.72
C ALA A 547 -9.58 65.71 -16.08
N ALA A 548 -9.88 66.45 -17.15
CA ALA A 548 -9.97 65.90 -18.51
C ALA A 548 -8.59 65.50 -19.06
N GLU A 549 -7.55 66.29 -18.79
CA GLU A 549 -6.17 65.94 -19.12
C GLU A 549 -5.70 64.71 -18.34
N GLN A 550 -5.98 64.62 -17.03
CA GLN A 550 -5.65 63.45 -16.22
C GLN A 550 -6.37 62.17 -16.72
N LEU A 551 -7.63 62.28 -17.14
CA LEU A 551 -8.38 61.16 -17.72
C LEU A 551 -7.80 60.76 -19.09
N SER A 552 -7.38 61.73 -19.89
CA SER A 552 -6.71 61.50 -21.17
C SER A 552 -5.38 60.77 -20.97
N ASP A 553 -4.57 61.16 -19.98
CA ASP A 553 -3.31 60.51 -19.62
C ASP A 553 -3.53 59.04 -19.27
N LEU A 554 -4.49 58.75 -18.38
CA LEU A 554 -4.86 57.37 -18.03
C LEU A 554 -5.38 56.58 -19.24
N THR A 555 -6.09 57.23 -20.16
CA THR A 555 -6.58 56.59 -21.39
C THR A 555 -5.44 56.25 -22.35
N VAL A 556 -4.40 57.09 -22.42
CA VAL A 556 -3.19 56.82 -23.19
C VAL A 556 -2.42 55.66 -22.56
N LEU A 557 -2.25 55.66 -21.24
CA LEU A 557 -1.59 54.58 -20.50
C LEU A 557 -2.34 53.24 -20.62
N ASN A 558 -3.68 53.25 -20.62
CA ASN A 558 -4.50 52.05 -20.87
C ASN A 558 -4.36 51.49 -22.29
N LYS A 559 -3.85 52.28 -23.25
CA LYS A 559 -3.56 51.84 -24.63
C LYS A 559 -2.08 51.54 -24.85
N ALA A 560 -1.23 51.77 -23.86
CA ALA A 560 0.20 51.54 -23.98
C ALA A 560 0.51 50.04 -23.95
N PRO A 561 1.29 49.52 -24.91
CA PRO A 561 1.67 48.11 -24.93
C PRO A 561 2.81 47.76 -23.94
N ALA A 562 3.47 48.77 -23.36
CA ALA A 562 4.59 48.58 -22.45
C ALA A 562 4.14 48.73 -20.99
N PRO A 563 4.78 48.00 -20.05
CA PRO A 563 4.55 48.22 -18.63
C PRO A 563 4.97 49.64 -18.22
N LEU A 564 4.25 50.20 -17.26
CA LEU A 564 4.58 51.45 -16.60
C LEU A 564 5.06 51.19 -15.17
N LYS A 565 5.80 52.14 -14.60
CA LYS A 565 6.11 52.14 -13.18
C LYS A 565 4.90 52.63 -12.38
N ALA A 566 4.45 51.85 -11.41
CA ALA A 566 3.37 52.22 -10.52
C ALA A 566 3.74 51.99 -9.05
N SER A 567 3.35 52.93 -8.20
CA SER A 567 3.58 52.90 -6.76
C SER A 567 2.27 53.16 -6.03
N GLY A 568 1.94 52.32 -5.04
CA GLY A 568 0.70 52.41 -4.29
C GLY A 568 0.68 51.44 -3.10
N PRO A 569 -0.51 51.11 -2.58
CA PRO A 569 -0.65 50.16 -1.46
C PRO A 569 0.00 48.78 -1.67
N TRP A 570 0.26 48.39 -2.93
CA TRP A 570 0.93 47.15 -3.32
C TRP A 570 2.47 47.22 -3.37
N GLY A 571 3.09 48.37 -3.07
CA GLY A 571 4.55 48.59 -3.12
C GLY A 571 4.97 49.73 -4.06
N GLU A 572 6.28 49.97 -4.16
CA GLU A 572 6.87 51.06 -4.95
C GLU A 572 7.53 50.56 -6.25
N ASP A 573 7.46 51.38 -7.31
CA ASP A 573 8.14 51.23 -8.61
C ASP A 573 7.98 49.84 -9.28
N LYS A 574 6.79 49.25 -9.13
CA LYS A 574 6.45 47.98 -9.78
C LYS A 574 6.15 48.19 -11.26
N ASP A 575 6.58 47.25 -12.10
CA ASP A 575 6.18 47.19 -13.50
C ASP A 575 4.74 46.68 -13.60
N MET A 576 3.83 47.52 -14.07
CA MET A 576 2.39 47.20 -14.15
C MET A 576 1.80 47.62 -15.49
N TRP A 577 0.72 46.95 -15.90
CA TRP A 577 -0.10 47.29 -17.06
C TRP A 577 -1.46 47.78 -16.58
N VAL A 578 -1.96 48.84 -17.21
CA VAL A 578 -3.34 49.30 -17.02
C VAL A 578 -4.25 48.41 -17.88
N ARG A 579 -5.09 47.61 -17.23
CA ARG A 579 -5.96 46.63 -17.93
C ARG A 579 -7.33 47.18 -18.27
N SER A 580 -7.87 48.01 -17.40
CA SER A 580 -9.15 48.67 -17.62
C SER A 580 -9.16 50.04 -16.94
N LEU A 581 -9.77 51.00 -17.63
CA LEU A 581 -10.11 52.31 -17.12
C LEU A 581 -11.61 52.50 -17.30
N ARG A 582 -12.32 52.72 -16.19
CA ARG A 582 -13.77 52.93 -16.19
C ARG A 582 -14.12 54.25 -15.53
N LEU A 583 -14.84 55.11 -16.25
CA LEU A 583 -15.44 56.31 -15.65
C LEU A 583 -16.67 55.89 -14.83
N ILE A 584 -16.63 56.14 -13.52
CA ILE A 584 -17.69 55.78 -12.57
C ILE A 584 -18.73 56.90 -12.48
N SER A 585 -18.27 58.14 -12.30
CA SER A 585 -19.17 59.30 -12.21
C SER A 585 -18.49 60.59 -12.66
N VAL A 586 -19.30 61.53 -13.13
CA VAL A 586 -18.89 62.92 -13.40
C VAL A 586 -19.51 63.80 -12.31
N LEU A 587 -18.69 64.58 -11.62
CA LEU A 587 -19.12 65.57 -10.64
C LEU A 587 -18.97 66.95 -11.28
N GLN A 588 -20.09 67.63 -11.50
CA GLN A 588 -20.09 68.95 -12.11
C GLN A 588 -20.98 69.89 -11.31
N GLU A 589 -20.37 70.95 -10.77
CA GLU A 589 -21.09 72.07 -10.16
C GLU A 589 -21.19 73.23 -11.16
N PRO A 590 -22.24 74.10 -11.08
CA PRO A 590 -22.57 75.06 -12.14
C PRO A 590 -21.48 76.09 -12.50
N ASP A 591 -20.46 76.28 -11.67
CA ASP A 591 -19.38 77.25 -11.85
C ASP A 591 -17.98 76.64 -11.64
N LEU A 592 -17.87 75.31 -11.60
CA LEU A 592 -16.61 74.59 -11.41
C LEU A 592 -16.33 73.65 -12.58
N GLU A 593 -15.04 73.41 -12.80
CA GLU A 593 -14.59 72.43 -13.79
C GLU A 593 -15.05 71.02 -13.39
N ALA A 594 -15.42 70.20 -14.38
CA ALA A 594 -15.91 68.85 -14.12
C ALA A 594 -14.82 67.99 -13.47
N GLU A 595 -15.17 67.28 -12.42
CA GLU A 595 -14.32 66.27 -11.78
C GLU A 595 -14.79 64.86 -12.16
N TYR A 596 -13.87 63.90 -12.15
CA TYR A 596 -14.16 62.52 -12.54
C TYR A 596 -13.79 61.56 -11.43
N LEU A 597 -14.68 60.63 -11.13
CA LEU A 597 -14.35 59.44 -10.37
C LEU A 597 -14.10 58.30 -11.34
N VAL A 598 -12.91 57.71 -11.31
CA VAL A 598 -12.52 56.62 -12.21
C VAL A 598 -12.06 55.41 -11.42
N GLU A 599 -12.32 54.24 -11.97
CA GLU A 599 -11.78 52.96 -11.50
C GLU A 599 -10.69 52.52 -12.48
N VAL A 600 -9.52 52.19 -11.95
CA VAL A 600 -8.37 51.71 -12.72
C VAL A 600 -7.97 50.33 -12.21
N SER A 601 -7.78 49.39 -13.14
CA SER A 601 -7.26 48.06 -12.83
C SER A 601 -5.82 47.94 -13.31
N LEU A 602 -4.90 47.63 -12.39
CA LEU A 602 -3.47 47.48 -12.64
C LEU A 602 -3.03 46.03 -12.39
N GLN A 603 -2.22 45.46 -13.27
CA GLN A 603 -1.70 44.09 -13.14
C GLN A 603 -0.19 44.03 -13.36
N GLU A 604 0.54 43.15 -12.65
CA GLU A 604 2.01 43.02 -12.73
C GLU A 604 2.51 42.20 -13.93
N ARG A 605 1.62 41.72 -14.81
CA ARG A 605 1.98 40.92 -16.00
C ARG A 605 1.08 41.27 -17.17
N GLU A 606 1.63 41.39 -18.37
CA GLU A 606 0.83 41.48 -19.59
C GLU A 606 0.12 40.15 -19.84
N VAL A 607 -1.20 40.20 -19.95
CA VAL A 607 -2.03 39.05 -20.31
C VAL A 607 -2.83 39.54 -21.50
N SER A 608 -2.61 38.95 -22.67
CA SER A 608 -3.33 39.32 -23.90
C SER A 608 -4.83 39.14 -23.75
#